data_AF-A0A9E2UEE3-F1
#
_entry.id   AF-A0A9E2UEE3-F1
#
_cell.length_a   1.000
_cell.length_b   1.000
_cell.length_c   1.000
_cell.angle_alpha   90.00
_cell.angle_beta   90.00
_cell.angle_gamma   90.00
#
_symmetry.space_group_name_H-M   'P 1'
#
loop_
_entity.id
_entity.type
_entity.pdbx_description
1 polymer ?
#
loop_
_entity_poly.entity_id
_entity_poly.type
_entity_poly.pdbx_seq_one_letter_code
_entity_poly.pdbx_strand_id
1 'polypeptide(L)'
;MSESTLEDRAAIHDLFTRYCCALDNGEIEVVVDCFTVDAILKSPVIDISGRDEIRAFAGRFAAQLAAGTQFRHMVSNIAVTITGNRAAASAYLLVLISKDGNHRSLPPGRYTCELIKEDGGQWRFSRRTVFHDHDYTLDVIGR
;
A
#
# COMPACT_ATOMS: atom_id res chain seq x y z
N MET A 1 -19.71 -12.24 -18.97
CA MET A 1 -18.45 -11.90 -18.28
C MET A 1 -18.14 -10.48 -18.71
N SER A 2 -18.26 -9.49 -17.83
CA SER A 2 -17.95 -8.10 -18.19
C SER A 2 -16.45 -8.00 -18.45
N GLU A 3 -16.07 -7.60 -19.65
CA GLU A 3 -14.67 -7.30 -19.98
C GLU A 3 -14.13 -6.28 -18.99
N SER A 4 -12.98 -6.61 -18.37
CA SER A 4 -12.12 -5.67 -17.68
C SER A 4 -11.79 -4.53 -18.64
N THR A 5 -12.23 -3.31 -18.36
CA THR A 5 -11.86 -2.17 -19.20
C THR A 5 -10.38 -1.83 -19.00
N LEU A 6 -9.69 -1.32 -20.03
CA LEU A 6 -8.32 -0.82 -19.90
C LEU A 6 -8.24 0.33 -18.88
N GLU A 7 -9.31 1.12 -18.78
CA GLU A 7 -9.45 2.22 -17.82
C GLU A 7 -9.44 1.70 -16.37
N ASP A 8 -10.16 0.62 -16.07
CA ASP A 8 -10.14 0.03 -14.73
C ASP A 8 -8.76 -0.51 -14.36
N ARG A 9 -8.05 -1.12 -15.31
CA ARG A 9 -6.67 -1.57 -15.08
C ARG A 9 -5.75 -0.38 -14.80
N ALA A 10 -5.83 0.67 -15.61
CA ALA A 10 -5.05 1.89 -15.39
C ALA A 10 -5.36 2.52 -14.03
N ALA A 11 -6.63 2.66 -13.66
CA ALA A 11 -7.05 3.21 -12.37
C ALA A 11 -6.54 2.40 -11.17
N ILE A 12 -6.49 1.06 -11.29
CA ILE A 12 -5.91 0.20 -10.25
C ILE A 12 -4.39 0.39 -10.17
N HIS A 13 -3.69 0.48 -11.29
CA HIS A 13 -2.24 0.78 -11.29
C HIS A 13 -1.95 2.16 -10.67
N ASP A 14 -2.76 3.17 -11.01
CA ASP A 14 -2.66 4.51 -10.43
C ASP A 14 -2.94 4.49 -8.92
N LEU A 15 -3.85 3.64 -8.45
CA LEU A 15 -4.09 3.46 -7.02
C LEU A 15 -2.85 2.91 -6.30
N PHE A 16 -2.14 1.91 -6.86
CA PHE A 16 -0.87 1.43 -6.28
C PHE A 16 0.17 2.54 -6.22
N THR A 17 0.34 3.29 -7.31
CA THR A 17 1.28 4.42 -7.39
C THR A 17 0.92 5.50 -6.36
N ARG A 18 -0.34 5.94 -6.34
CA ARG A 18 -0.83 6.98 -5.41
C ARG A 18 -0.60 6.57 -3.97
N TYR A 19 -0.96 5.35 -3.60
CA TYR A 19 -0.74 4.84 -2.24
C TYR A 19 0.76 4.86 -1.86
N CYS A 20 1.64 4.33 -2.72
CA CYS A 20 3.06 4.21 -2.42
C CYS A 20 3.72 5.60 -2.29
N CYS A 21 3.47 6.48 -3.26
CA CYS A 21 4.01 7.84 -3.25
C CYS A 21 3.49 8.66 -2.07
N ALA A 22 2.19 8.59 -1.78
CA ALA A 22 1.61 9.32 -0.65
C ALA A 22 2.20 8.87 0.69
N LEU A 23 2.40 7.56 0.88
CA LEU A 23 3.02 7.04 2.09
C LEU A 23 4.46 7.52 2.26
N ASP A 24 5.23 7.47 1.17
CA ASP A 24 6.64 7.90 1.15
C ASP A 24 6.82 9.41 1.34
N ASN A 25 5.80 10.20 0.99
CA ASN A 25 5.79 11.65 1.11
C ASN A 25 5.10 12.15 2.40
N GLY A 26 4.58 11.24 3.24
CA GLY A 26 3.87 11.63 4.47
C GLY A 26 2.49 12.26 4.24
N GLU A 27 1.85 12.00 3.10
CA GLU A 27 0.54 12.53 2.73
C GLU A 27 -0.59 11.68 3.33
N ILE A 28 -0.82 11.86 4.64
CA ILE A 28 -1.68 10.99 5.46
C ILE A 28 -3.08 10.80 4.86
N GLU A 29 -3.80 11.88 4.54
CA GLU A 29 -5.18 11.75 4.06
C GLU A 29 -5.27 11.17 2.64
N VAL A 30 -4.23 11.32 1.81
CA VAL A 30 -4.15 10.69 0.49
C VAL A 30 -3.98 9.17 0.64
N VAL A 31 -3.18 8.73 1.62
CA VAL A 31 -3.08 7.31 1.99
C VAL A 31 -4.44 6.79 2.42
N VAL A 32 -5.14 7.49 3.31
CA VAL A 32 -6.45 7.06 3.83
C VAL A 32 -7.49 6.93 2.72
N ASP A 33 -7.52 7.86 1.75
CA ASP A 33 -8.47 7.82 0.63
C ASP A 33 -8.25 6.62 -0.31
N CYS A 34 -7.06 6.01 -0.32
CA CYS A 34 -6.79 4.80 -1.10
C CYS A 34 -7.51 3.55 -0.59
N PHE A 35 -8.14 3.60 0.59
CA PHE A 35 -8.78 2.45 1.24
C PHE A 35 -10.28 2.65 1.39
N THR A 36 -11.06 1.56 1.33
CA THR A 36 -12.47 1.58 1.73
C THR A 36 -12.59 1.93 3.23
N VAL A 37 -13.78 2.35 3.66
CA VAL A 37 -14.02 2.79 5.05
C VAL A 37 -13.65 1.72 6.09
N ASP A 38 -13.86 0.45 5.73
CA ASP A 38 -13.69 -0.76 6.53
C ASP A 38 -12.45 -1.59 6.14
N ALA A 39 -11.54 -1.01 5.35
CA ALA A 39 -10.45 -1.77 4.76
C ALA A 39 -9.51 -2.39 5.78
N ILE A 40 -8.85 -3.47 5.38
CA ILE A 40 -7.84 -4.17 6.18
C ILE A 40 -6.47 -3.95 5.56
N LEU A 41 -5.51 -3.50 6.38
CA LEU A 41 -4.11 -3.37 6.00
C LEU A 41 -3.28 -4.31 6.88
N LYS A 42 -2.60 -5.27 6.24
CA LYS A 42 -1.84 -6.30 6.91
C LYS A 42 -0.40 -6.38 6.41
N SER A 43 0.52 -6.64 7.32
CA SER A 43 1.90 -7.06 7.06
C SER A 43 2.33 -8.02 8.17
N PRO A 44 3.55 -8.59 8.16
CA PRO A 44 4.00 -9.48 9.24
C PRO A 44 3.96 -8.86 10.64
N VAL A 45 3.94 -7.52 10.76
CA VAL A 45 4.00 -6.80 12.04
C VAL A 45 2.75 -5.94 12.32
N ILE A 46 1.83 -5.82 11.37
CA ILE A 46 0.60 -5.03 11.53
C ILE A 46 -0.61 -5.82 11.01
N ASP A 47 -1.72 -5.70 11.71
CA ASP A 47 -3.02 -6.19 11.28
C ASP A 47 -4.04 -5.15 11.77
N ILE A 48 -4.36 -4.18 10.91
CA ILE A 48 -5.18 -3.01 11.26
C ILE A 48 -6.40 -2.91 10.36
N SER A 49 -7.47 -2.33 10.90
CA SER A 49 -8.77 -2.24 10.23
C SER A 49 -9.37 -0.84 10.34
N GLY A 50 -9.92 -0.37 9.23
CA GLY A 50 -10.61 0.91 9.13
C GLY A 50 -9.68 2.10 8.92
N ARG A 51 -10.27 3.17 8.38
CA ARG A 51 -9.53 4.38 7.99
C ARG A 51 -8.81 5.07 9.15
N ASP A 52 -9.32 4.98 10.38
CA ASP A 52 -8.70 5.63 11.53
C ASP A 52 -7.38 4.95 11.95
N GLU A 53 -7.32 3.63 11.97
CA GLU A 53 -6.07 2.91 12.23
C GLU A 53 -5.08 3.08 11.07
N ILE A 54 -5.58 3.10 9.82
CA ILE A 54 -4.76 3.37 8.63
C ILE A 54 -4.17 4.79 8.68
N ARG A 55 -4.94 5.78 9.16
CA ARG A 55 -4.44 7.14 9.39
C ARG A 55 -3.30 7.16 10.39
N ALA A 56 -3.46 6.48 11.52
CA ALA A 56 -2.40 6.35 12.53
C ALA A 56 -1.15 5.66 11.94
N PHE A 57 -1.34 4.63 11.11
CA PHE A 57 -0.25 3.98 10.37
C PHE A 57 0.48 4.94 9.44
N ALA A 58 -0.23 5.71 8.61
CA ALA A 58 0.37 6.69 7.72
C ALA A 58 1.09 7.81 8.49
N GLY A 59 0.55 8.21 9.65
CA GLY A 59 1.17 9.16 10.56
C GLY A 59 2.55 8.70 11.06
N ARG A 60 2.77 7.39 11.27
CA ARG A 60 4.10 6.87 11.62
C ARG A 60 5.12 7.07 10.50
N PHE A 61 4.72 6.92 9.24
CA PHE A 61 5.60 7.18 8.08
C PHE A 61 5.90 8.68 7.95
N ALA A 62 4.90 9.54 8.11
CA ALA A 62 5.09 10.99 8.10
C ALA A 62 6.06 11.45 9.21
N ALA A 63 5.94 10.88 10.42
CA ALA A 63 6.86 11.18 11.51
C ALA A 63 8.30 10.72 11.23
N GLN A 64 8.47 9.56 10.60
CA GLN A 64 9.79 9.06 10.17
C GLN A 64 10.41 9.95 9.10
N LEU A 65 9.61 10.42 8.14
CA LEU A 65 10.05 11.40 7.13
C LEU A 65 10.52 12.70 7.77
N ALA A 66 9.74 13.25 8.71
CA ALA A 66 10.13 14.43 9.47
C ALA A 66 11.43 14.22 10.29
N ALA A 67 11.72 12.98 10.70
CA ALA A 67 12.96 12.58 11.38
C ALA A 67 14.11 12.23 10.41
N GLY A 68 13.98 12.54 9.11
CA GLY A 68 15.03 12.37 8.10
C GLY A 68 15.09 10.99 7.45
N THR A 69 14.12 10.10 7.70
CA THR A 69 14.04 8.78 7.07
C THR A 69 13.24 8.87 5.76
N GLN A 70 13.85 8.59 4.62
CA GLN A 70 13.15 8.47 3.34
C GLN A 70 12.87 7.00 3.01
N PHE A 71 11.59 6.68 2.80
CA PHE A 71 11.17 5.41 2.22
C PHE A 71 11.03 5.53 0.70
N ARG A 72 11.25 4.42 -0.01
CA ARG A 72 10.90 4.27 -1.42
C ARG A 72 10.24 2.93 -1.63
N HIS A 73 8.92 2.93 -1.80
CA HIS A 73 8.14 1.78 -2.18
C HIS A 73 8.17 1.62 -3.71
N MET A 74 8.74 0.52 -4.16
CA MET A 74 8.85 0.15 -5.57
C MET A 74 7.97 -1.06 -5.80
N VAL A 75 6.95 -0.86 -6.65
CA VAL A 75 5.97 -1.89 -6.97
C VAL A 75 6.09 -2.24 -8.44
N SER A 76 6.21 -3.53 -8.75
CA SER A 76 6.31 -4.02 -10.12
C SER A 76 5.43 -5.25 -10.33
N ASN A 77 5.29 -5.67 -11.58
CA ASN A 77 4.58 -6.91 -11.94
C ASN A 77 3.14 -6.94 -11.37
N ILE A 78 2.44 -5.80 -11.44
CA ILE A 78 1.05 -5.70 -10.98
C ILE A 78 0.17 -6.55 -11.89
N ALA A 79 -0.33 -7.65 -11.35
CA ALA A 79 -1.27 -8.55 -12.01
C ALA A 79 -2.66 -8.31 -11.42
N VAL A 80 -3.66 -8.08 -12.28
CA VAL A 80 -5.02 -7.71 -11.89
C VAL A 80 -6.03 -8.60 -12.58
N THR A 81 -6.98 -9.13 -11.81
CA THR A 81 -8.19 -9.82 -12.29
C THR A 81 -9.42 -9.04 -11.82
N ILE A 82 -10.24 -8.57 -12.76
CA ILE A 82 -11.41 -7.71 -12.48
C ILE A 82 -12.70 -8.49 -12.77
N THR A 83 -13.65 -8.41 -11.84
CA THR A 83 -14.99 -9.01 -11.96
C THR A 83 -16.02 -7.98 -11.50
N GLY A 84 -16.63 -7.27 -12.45
CA GLY A 84 -17.54 -6.17 -12.17
C GLY A 84 -16.87 -5.09 -11.33
N ASN A 85 -17.45 -4.75 -10.17
CA ASN A 85 -16.94 -3.73 -9.26
C ASN A 85 -15.94 -4.27 -8.22
N ARG A 86 -15.37 -5.46 -8.45
CA ARG A 86 -14.37 -6.07 -7.58
C ARG A 86 -13.14 -6.46 -8.38
N ALA A 87 -11.98 -6.42 -7.74
CA ALA A 87 -10.75 -6.93 -8.33
C ALA A 87 -9.87 -7.62 -7.29
N ALA A 88 -9.11 -8.60 -7.75
CA ALA A 88 -7.98 -9.16 -7.03
C ALA A 88 -6.69 -8.71 -7.73
N ALA A 89 -5.70 -8.27 -6.96
CA ALA A 89 -4.40 -7.88 -7.50
C ALA A 89 -3.24 -8.42 -6.68
N SER A 90 -2.12 -8.69 -7.34
CA SER A 90 -0.84 -8.97 -6.71
C SER A 90 0.25 -8.14 -7.35
N ALA A 91 1.30 -7.82 -6.60
CA ALA A 91 2.44 -7.09 -7.12
C ALA A 91 3.70 -7.45 -6.33
N TYR A 92 4.86 -7.38 -6.97
CA TYR A 92 6.14 -7.46 -6.26
C TYR A 92 6.42 -6.15 -5.54
N LEU A 93 7.10 -6.27 -4.39
CA LEU A 93 7.41 -5.17 -3.49
C LEU A 93 8.91 -5.18 -3.16
N LEU A 94 9.53 -4.03 -3.38
CA LEU A 94 10.80 -3.66 -2.79
C LEU A 94 10.64 -2.35 -2.02
N VAL A 95 11.18 -2.28 -0.81
CA VAL A 95 11.19 -1.05 -0.01
C VAL A 95 12.62 -0.70 0.34
N LEU A 96 13.08 0.46 -0.12
CA LEU A 96 14.36 1.04 0.28
C LEU A 96 14.12 2.06 1.40
N ILE A 97 15.06 2.10 2.34
CA ILE A 97 15.06 3.00 3.49
C ILE A 97 16.40 3.73 3.50
N SER A 98 16.34 5.06 3.46
CA SER A 98 17.52 5.93 3.46
C SER A 98 17.48 6.86 4.66
N LYS A 99 18.58 6.96 5.42
CA LYS A 99 18.72 7.88 6.55
C LYS A 99 20.20 8.15 6.82
N ASP A 100 20.56 9.40 7.10
CA ASP A 100 21.93 9.80 7.50
C ASP A 100 23.03 9.28 6.56
N GLY A 101 22.77 9.35 5.24
CA GLY A 101 23.69 8.86 4.20
C GLY A 101 23.79 7.33 4.06
N ASN A 102 23.04 6.57 4.85
CA ASN A 102 22.98 5.11 4.78
C ASN A 102 21.74 4.63 4.03
N HIS A 103 21.86 3.50 3.35
CA HIS A 103 20.78 2.86 2.60
C HIS A 103 20.67 1.37 2.95
N ARG A 104 19.44 0.89 3.13
CA ARG A 104 19.12 -0.52 3.31
C ARG A 104 17.77 -0.84 2.69
N SER A 105 17.47 -2.12 2.47
CA SER A 105 16.13 -2.56 2.09
C SER A 105 15.45 -3.30 3.24
N LEU A 106 14.10 -3.31 3.24
CA LEU A 106 13.37 -4.41 3.87
C LEU A 106 13.55 -5.68 3.03
N PRO A 107 13.24 -6.88 3.58
CA PRO A 107 13.12 -8.07 2.75
C PRO A 107 12.21 -7.79 1.55
N PRO A 108 12.56 -8.26 0.34
CA PRO A 108 11.63 -8.25 -0.77
C PRO A 108 10.36 -9.03 -0.42
N GLY A 109 9.32 -8.81 -1.20
CA GLY A 109 8.06 -9.51 -0.98
C GLY A 109 7.03 -9.20 -2.04
N ARG A 110 5.77 -9.41 -1.67
CA ARG A 110 4.62 -9.18 -2.54
C ARG A 110 3.44 -8.59 -1.80
N TYR A 111 2.67 -7.80 -2.52
CA TYR A 111 1.30 -7.46 -2.16
C TYR A 111 0.32 -8.55 -2.63
N THR A 112 -0.71 -8.79 -1.83
CA THR A 112 -1.98 -9.40 -2.24
C THR A 112 -3.10 -8.49 -1.82
N CYS A 113 -3.92 -8.08 -2.78
CA CYS A 113 -4.93 -7.04 -2.60
C CYS A 113 -6.30 -7.50 -3.08
N GLU A 114 -7.33 -7.10 -2.33
CA GLU A 114 -8.72 -7.07 -2.76
C GLU A 114 -9.12 -5.61 -2.94
N LEU A 115 -9.80 -5.31 -4.04
CA LEU A 115 -10.20 -3.96 -4.40
C LEU A 115 -11.68 -3.89 -4.72
N ILE A 116 -12.28 -2.76 -4.42
CA ILE A 116 -13.67 -2.44 -4.71
C ILE A 116 -13.72 -1.15 -5.51
N LYS A 117 -14.50 -1.15 -6.58
CA LYS A 117 -14.92 0.07 -7.28
C LYS A 117 -16.17 0.60 -6.58
N GLU A 118 -16.03 1.69 -5.85
CA GLU A 118 -17.15 2.32 -5.15
C GLU A 118 -18.06 3.07 -6.14
N ASP A 119 -19.25 3.49 -5.70
CA ASP A 119 -20.30 4.07 -6.55
C ASP A 119 -19.86 5.32 -7.35
N GLY A 120 -18.83 6.02 -6.88
CA GLY A 120 -18.19 7.14 -7.60
C GLY A 120 -17.24 6.71 -8.73
N GLY A 121 -17.09 5.41 -8.99
CA GLY A 121 -16.20 4.85 -10.00
C GLY A 121 -14.73 4.75 -9.57
N GLN A 122 -14.38 5.13 -8.34
CA GLN A 122 -13.01 5.04 -7.84
C GLN A 122 -12.72 3.65 -7.29
N TRP A 123 -11.57 3.09 -7.68
CA TRP A 123 -11.02 1.89 -7.08
C TRP A 123 -10.33 2.21 -5.75
N ARG A 124 -10.60 1.40 -4.73
CA ARG A 124 -9.96 1.47 -3.41
C ARG A 124 -9.58 0.07 -2.93
N PHE A 125 -8.55 -0.01 -2.09
CA PHE A 125 -8.19 -1.25 -1.41
C PHE A 125 -9.23 -1.55 -0.32
N SER A 126 -9.88 -2.71 -0.39
CA SER A 126 -10.65 -3.26 0.73
C SER A 126 -9.79 -4.15 1.61
N ARG A 127 -8.76 -4.79 1.02
CA ARG A 127 -7.73 -5.52 1.76
C ARG A 127 -6.40 -5.35 1.04
N ARG A 128 -5.33 -5.12 1.80
CA ARG A 128 -3.96 -5.12 1.28
C ARG A 128 -3.03 -5.79 2.27
N THR A 129 -2.47 -6.92 1.86
CA THR A 129 -1.58 -7.75 2.67
C THR A 129 -0.18 -7.78 2.08
N VAL A 130 0.84 -7.62 2.91
CA VAL A 130 2.25 -7.84 2.55
C VAL A 130 2.70 -9.22 3.01
N PHE A 131 3.38 -9.93 2.13
CA PHE A 131 4.17 -11.12 2.45
C PHE A 131 5.62 -10.85 2.07
N HIS A 132 6.53 -11.00 3.02
CA HIS A 132 7.96 -10.92 2.76
C HIS A 132 8.53 -12.31 2.53
N ASP A 133 9.62 -12.39 1.76
CA ASP A 133 10.21 -13.67 1.36
C ASP A 133 10.92 -14.41 2.51
N HIS A 134 11.17 -13.71 3.63
CA HIS A 134 11.65 -14.28 4.89
C HIS A 134 11.24 -13.40 6.08
N ASP A 135 11.36 -13.97 7.29
CA ASP A 135 11.06 -13.28 8.56
C ASP A 135 12.02 -12.11 8.81
N TYR A 136 11.51 -11.05 9.45
CA TYR A 136 12.31 -9.90 9.86
C TYR A 136 11.70 -9.19 11.08
N THR A 137 12.54 -8.44 11.79
CA THR A 137 12.11 -7.52 12.85
C THR A 137 12.20 -6.08 12.37
N LEU A 138 11.20 -5.26 12.69
CA LEU A 138 11.26 -3.81 12.49
C LEU A 138 11.87 -3.17 13.73
N ASP A 139 13.18 -3.03 13.75
CA ASP A 139 13.85 -2.36 14.87
C ASP A 139 13.62 -0.82 14.87
N VAL A 140 12.92 -0.26 13.87
CA VAL A 140 12.93 1.19 13.56
C VAL A 140 11.53 1.84 13.49
N ILE A 141 10.45 1.07 13.49
CA ILE A 141 9.09 1.65 13.50
C ILE A 141 8.50 1.36 14.88
N GLY A 142 8.68 2.32 15.80
CA GLY A 142 8.13 2.26 17.15
C GLY A 142 6.65 1.88 17.14
N ARG A 143 6.25 1.06 18.13
CA ARG A 143 4.86 0.69 18.39
C ARG A 143 3.96 1.92 18.47
#